data_AF-A0A921BB22-F1
#
_entry.id   AF-A0A921BB22-F1
#
_cell.length_a   1.000
_cell.length_b   1.000
_cell.length_c   1.000
_cell.angle_alpha   90.00
_cell.angle_beta   90.00
_cell.angle_gamma   90.00
#
_symmetry.space_group_name_H-M   'P 1'
#
loop_
_entity.id
_entity.type
_entity.pdbx_description
1 polymer ?
#
loop_
_entity_poly.entity_id
_entity_poly.type
_entity_poly.pdbx_seq_one_letter_code
_entity_poly.pdbx_strand_id
1 'polypeptide(L)'
;MVWAHFVVFCGTLACQNGPIKWVGQHRIIMRVQILLKTRIAQKKVFWWSHVTWMVFTHSKFDDKKILSDYTKDFSNDKFYKFLDNYFIIIQVVFGLILLKIGGFPWVVWGVFVRLVITYHSTWLVNSAAHTFGYVTFPFKRTIFPLIVGGWGF
;
A
#
# COMPACT_ATOMS: atom_id res chain seq x y z
N MET A 1 -3.57 8.15 -22.30
CA MET A 1 -3.82 6.85 -21.63
C MET A 1 -2.58 5.97 -21.56
N VAL A 2 -1.82 5.77 -22.65
CA VAL A 2 -0.65 4.85 -22.68
C VAL A 2 0.39 5.10 -21.57
N TRP A 3 0.78 6.35 -21.34
CA TRP A 3 1.75 6.69 -20.28
C TRP A 3 1.27 6.34 -18.87
N ALA A 4 -0.01 6.56 -18.56
CA ALA A 4 -0.58 6.20 -17.27
C ALA A 4 -0.56 4.69 -17.06
N HIS A 5 -0.91 3.91 -18.09
CA HIS A 5 -0.87 2.44 -18.03
C HIS A 5 0.54 1.92 -17.78
N PHE A 6 1.55 2.51 -18.44
CA PHE A 6 2.95 2.14 -18.22
C PHE A 6 3.39 2.39 -16.76
N VAL A 7 3.11 3.58 -16.22
CA VAL A 7 3.45 3.91 -14.83
C VAL A 7 2.76 2.98 -13.84
N VAL A 8 1.48 2.66 -14.05
CA VAL A 8 0.71 1.76 -13.17
C VAL A 8 1.21 0.31 -13.28
N PHE A 9 1.63 -0.12 -14.47
CA PHE A 9 2.29 -1.41 -14.65
C PHE A 9 3.60 -1.48 -13.86
N CYS A 10 4.45 -0.44 -13.92
CA CYS A 10 5.65 -0.36 -13.08
C CYS A 10 5.31 -0.39 -11.59
N GLY A 11 4.26 0.33 -11.16
CA GLY A 11 3.78 0.31 -9.78
C GLY A 11 3.30 -1.07 -9.33
N THR A 12 2.73 -1.87 -10.24
CA THR A 12 2.29 -3.25 -9.97
C THR A 12 3.46 -4.15 -9.56
N LEU A 13 4.68 -3.89 -10.06
CA LEU A 13 5.90 -4.62 -9.69
C LEU A 13 6.38 -4.31 -8.25
N ALA A 14 5.83 -3.29 -7.59
CA ALA A 14 6.09 -3.04 -6.17
C ALA A 14 5.37 -4.03 -5.24
N CYS A 15 4.43 -4.83 -5.78
CA CYS A 15 3.67 -5.86 -5.07
C CYS A 15 2.80 -5.40 -3.89
N GLN A 16 2.52 -4.11 -3.76
CA GLN A 16 1.77 -3.57 -2.60
C GLN A 16 0.25 -3.77 -2.68
N ASN A 17 -0.23 -4.87 -3.28
CA ASN A 17 -1.57 -5.08 -3.85
C ASN A 17 -1.74 -4.46 -5.24
N GLY A 18 -2.85 -4.84 -5.87
CA GLY A 18 -3.32 -4.28 -7.12
C GLY A 18 -3.67 -2.79 -7.06
N PRO A 19 -3.69 -2.08 -8.21
CA PRO A 19 -3.92 -0.64 -8.25
C PRO A 19 -5.32 -0.22 -7.78
N ILE A 20 -6.36 -1.04 -8.01
CA ILE A 20 -7.72 -0.71 -7.56
C ILE A 20 -7.76 -0.82 -6.03
N LYS A 21 -7.23 -1.91 -5.48
CA LYS A 21 -7.16 -2.10 -4.03
C LYS A 21 -6.32 -1.03 -3.34
N TRP A 22 -5.11 -0.75 -3.84
CA TRP A 22 -4.19 0.21 -3.21
C TRP A 22 -4.78 1.62 -3.16
N VAL A 23 -5.28 2.12 -4.31
CA VAL A 23 -5.89 3.45 -4.39
C VAL A 23 -7.19 3.52 -3.59
N GLY A 24 -8.03 2.49 -3.67
CA GLY A 24 -9.28 2.42 -2.91
C GLY A 24 -9.02 2.51 -1.41
N GLN A 25 -8.08 1.71 -0.90
CA GLN A 25 -7.68 1.76 0.51
C GLN A 25 -7.15 3.15 0.87
N HIS A 26 -6.21 3.70 0.10
CA HIS A 26 -5.65 5.05 0.33
C HIS A 26 -6.73 6.14 0.40
N ARG A 27 -7.70 6.12 -0.51
CA ARG A 27 -8.80 7.09 -0.52
C ARG A 27 -9.71 6.96 0.70
N ILE A 28 -9.99 5.73 1.15
CA ILE A 28 -10.78 5.51 2.37
C ILE A 28 -10.05 6.07 3.58
N ILE A 29 -8.74 5.78 3.73
CA ILE A 29 -7.95 6.23 4.87
C ILE A 29 -7.83 7.75 4.90
N MET A 30 -7.61 8.39 3.75
CA MET A 30 -7.57 9.85 3.66
C MET A 30 -8.89 10.50 4.11
N ARG A 31 -10.04 9.84 3.95
CA ARG A 31 -11.32 10.33 4.49
C ARG A 31 -11.48 10.12 5.99
N VAL A 32 -10.78 9.16 6.57
CA VAL A 32 -10.97 8.69 7.96
C VAL A 32 -9.87 9.20 8.89
N GLN A 33 -9.19 10.32 8.58
CA GLN A 33 -8.06 10.81 9.40
C GLN A 33 -8.43 11.05 10.89
N ILE A 34 -7.76 10.30 11.78
CA ILE A 34 -7.98 10.30 13.23
C ILE A 34 -6.62 10.23 13.95
N LEU A 35 -6.46 10.94 15.07
CA LEU A 35 -5.26 10.83 15.93
C LEU A 35 -5.62 10.49 17.38
N LEU A 36 -4.87 9.56 17.97
CA LEU A 36 -4.80 9.33 19.42
C LEU A 36 -3.62 10.09 20.03
N LYS A 37 -3.92 10.91 21.05
CA LYS A 37 -3.07 12.01 21.53
C LYS A 37 -1.98 11.62 22.55
N THR A 38 -1.67 10.34 22.76
CA THR A 38 -0.77 9.91 23.85
C THR A 38 0.54 9.28 23.40
N ARG A 39 1.66 9.66 24.05
CA ARG A 39 3.04 9.21 23.76
C ARG A 39 3.23 7.68 23.90
N ILE A 40 2.48 7.06 24.81
CA ILE A 40 2.47 5.59 25.02
C ILE A 40 1.71 4.89 23.90
N ALA A 41 0.65 5.51 23.35
CA ALA A 41 0.00 5.01 22.15
C ALA A 41 0.94 5.11 20.94
N GLN A 42 1.76 6.17 20.82
CA GLN A 42 2.63 6.37 19.65
C GLN A 42 3.67 5.25 19.40
N LYS A 43 4.29 4.66 20.44
CA LYS A 43 5.22 3.53 20.23
C LYS A 43 4.53 2.24 19.79
N LYS A 44 3.35 1.93 20.35
CA LYS A 44 2.53 0.79 19.89
C LYS A 44 1.97 1.04 18.49
N VAL A 45 1.63 2.29 18.20
CA VAL A 45 1.17 2.74 16.88
C VAL A 45 2.29 2.68 15.86
N PHE A 46 3.55 2.99 16.18
CA PHE A 46 4.66 2.96 15.23
C PHE A 46 4.86 1.57 14.60
N TRP A 47 4.95 0.51 15.41
CA TRP A 47 5.12 -0.85 14.88
C TRP A 47 3.84 -1.37 14.21
N TRP A 48 2.69 -0.92 14.70
CA TRP A 48 1.40 -1.18 14.06
C TRP A 48 1.37 -0.57 12.65
N SER A 49 1.71 0.71 12.50
CA SER A 49 1.77 1.43 11.23
C SER A 49 2.91 0.97 10.33
N HIS A 50 4.05 0.56 10.88
CA HIS A 50 5.18 0.18 10.04
C HIS A 50 4.96 -1.16 9.34
N VAL A 51 4.59 -2.23 10.07
CA VAL A 51 4.57 -3.58 9.46
C VAL A 51 3.42 -4.46 9.95
N THR A 52 3.03 -4.31 11.22
CA THR A 52 2.16 -5.28 11.89
C THR A 52 0.76 -5.32 11.27
N TRP A 53 0.30 -4.18 10.75
CA TRP A 53 -0.99 -4.06 10.08
C TRP A 53 -1.18 -5.04 8.92
N MET A 54 -0.10 -5.41 8.21
CA MET A 54 -0.17 -6.31 7.05
C MET A 54 -0.56 -7.73 7.40
N VAL A 55 -0.41 -8.12 8.67
CA VAL A 55 -0.69 -9.47 9.16
C VAL A 55 -2.20 -9.65 9.44
N PHE A 56 -2.97 -8.55 9.48
CA PHE A 56 -4.38 -8.57 9.86
C PHE A 56 -5.28 -8.20 8.69
N THR A 57 -6.20 -9.09 8.32
CA THR A 57 -7.24 -8.80 7.31
C THR A 57 -8.35 -7.95 7.92
N HIS A 58 -8.87 -7.02 7.13
CA HIS A 58 -9.92 -6.11 7.59
C HIS A 58 -11.06 -6.12 6.58
N SER A 59 -12.13 -6.85 6.92
CA SER A 59 -13.27 -7.11 6.02
C SER A 59 -13.85 -5.83 5.37
N LYS A 60 -13.88 -4.70 6.09
CA LYS A 60 -14.37 -3.41 5.57
C LYS A 60 -13.44 -2.76 4.53
N PHE A 61 -12.14 -3.00 4.62
CA PHE A 61 -11.12 -2.39 3.74
C PHE A 61 -10.71 -3.29 2.58
N ASP A 62 -11.10 -4.56 2.62
CA ASP A 62 -10.88 -5.55 1.57
C ASP A 62 -12.16 -5.85 0.76
N ASP A 63 -13.30 -5.23 1.11
CA ASP A 63 -14.56 -5.37 0.38
C ASP A 63 -14.46 -4.76 -1.02
N LYS A 64 -14.62 -5.60 -2.06
CA LYS A 64 -14.55 -5.20 -3.46
C LYS A 64 -15.58 -4.15 -3.86
N LYS A 65 -16.79 -4.20 -3.28
CA LYS A 65 -17.86 -3.23 -3.56
C LYS A 65 -17.48 -1.86 -2.99
N ILE A 66 -17.00 -1.83 -1.75
CA ILE A 66 -16.51 -0.59 -1.12
C ILE A 66 -15.33 -0.04 -1.93
N LEU A 67 -14.33 -0.86 -2.25
CA LEU A 67 -13.17 -0.40 -3.03
C LEU A 67 -13.59 0.17 -4.39
N SER A 68 -14.49 -0.52 -5.10
CA SER A 68 -15.02 -0.03 -6.38
C SER A 68 -15.78 1.30 -6.23
N ASP A 69 -16.46 1.52 -5.12
CA ASP A 69 -17.13 2.80 -4.86
C ASP A 69 -16.15 3.96 -4.70
N TYR A 70 -14.96 3.69 -4.15
CA TYR A 70 -13.90 4.68 -3.99
C TYR A 70 -13.01 4.84 -5.23
N THR A 71 -13.14 3.99 -6.24
CA THR A 71 -12.32 3.99 -7.48
C THR A 71 -13.16 3.99 -8.75
N LYS A 72 -14.40 4.51 -8.72
CA LYS A 72 -15.33 4.51 -9.87
C LYS A 72 -14.77 5.12 -11.15
N ASP A 73 -13.82 6.03 -10.99
CA ASP A 73 -13.11 6.73 -12.06
C ASP A 73 -12.25 5.81 -12.94
N PHE A 74 -11.82 4.65 -12.46
CA PHE A 74 -10.99 3.73 -13.25
C PHE A 74 -11.22 2.23 -12.99
N SER A 75 -12.00 1.85 -11.97
CA SER A 75 -12.20 0.44 -11.59
C SER A 75 -12.91 -0.39 -12.64
N ASN A 76 -13.59 0.23 -13.60
CA ASN A 76 -14.25 -0.46 -14.72
C ASN A 76 -13.30 -0.84 -15.86
N ASP A 77 -12.10 -0.27 -15.92
CA ASP A 77 -11.12 -0.55 -16.96
C ASP A 77 -10.58 -2.00 -16.85
N LYS A 78 -10.55 -2.71 -17.99
CA LYS A 78 -10.04 -4.09 -18.06
C LYS A 78 -8.55 -4.17 -17.73
N PHE A 79 -7.77 -3.15 -18.11
CA PHE A 79 -6.34 -3.10 -17.84
C PHE A 79 -6.07 -3.02 -16.33
N TYR A 80 -6.73 -2.12 -15.61
CA TYR A 80 -6.56 -2.01 -14.15
C TYR A 80 -7.08 -3.24 -13.41
N LYS A 81 -8.20 -3.83 -13.85
CA LYS A 81 -8.68 -5.11 -13.31
C LYS A 81 -7.68 -6.24 -13.54
N PHE A 82 -7.04 -6.28 -14.70
CA PHE A 82 -6.00 -7.28 -14.98
C PHE A 82 -4.83 -7.13 -14.01
N LEU A 83 -4.28 -5.92 -13.87
CA LEU A 83 -3.19 -5.68 -12.91
C LEU A 83 -3.62 -6.01 -11.48
N ASP A 84 -4.86 -5.67 -11.10
CA ASP A 84 -5.34 -5.86 -9.73
C ASP A 84 -5.46 -7.33 -9.33
N ASN A 85 -5.89 -8.19 -10.27
CA ASN A 85 -6.04 -9.62 -10.01
C ASN A 85 -4.73 -10.41 -10.22
N TYR A 86 -3.83 -9.94 -11.09
CA TYR A 86 -2.67 -10.72 -11.55
C TYR A 86 -1.32 -10.18 -11.09
N PHE A 87 -1.25 -9.16 -10.22
CA PHE A 87 0.03 -8.56 -9.80
C PHE A 87 1.06 -9.56 -9.25
N ILE A 88 0.63 -10.58 -8.49
CA ILE A 88 1.52 -11.64 -8.00
C ILE A 88 2.05 -12.49 -9.16
N ILE A 89 1.18 -12.86 -10.10
CA ILE A 89 1.57 -13.66 -11.27
C ILE A 89 2.55 -12.87 -12.15
N ILE A 90 2.30 -11.57 -12.36
CA ILE A 90 3.21 -10.67 -13.08
C ILE A 90 4.59 -10.65 -12.40
N GLN A 91 4.62 -10.57 -11.06
CA GLN A 91 5.87 -10.61 -10.30
C GLN A 91 6.59 -11.95 -10.40
N VAL A 92 5.87 -13.08 -10.39
CA VAL A 92 6.44 -14.43 -10.56
C VAL A 92 7.06 -14.56 -11.94
N VAL A 93 6.33 -14.15 -12.99
CA VAL A 93 6.85 -14.16 -14.37
C VAL A 93 8.09 -13.29 -14.49
N PHE A 94 8.08 -12.10 -13.88
CA PHE A 94 9.26 -11.23 -13.84
C PHE A 94 10.45 -11.91 -13.15
N GLY A 95 10.23 -12.60 -12.03
CA GLY A 95 11.27 -13.37 -11.34
C GLY A 95 11.84 -14.51 -12.21
N LEU A 96 10.99 -15.24 -12.95
CA LEU A 96 11.43 -16.30 -13.87
C LEU A 96 12.26 -15.75 -15.03
N ILE A 97 11.92 -14.57 -15.54
CA ILE A 97 12.70 -13.88 -16.57
C ILE A 97 14.09 -13.53 -16.03
N LEU A 98 14.17 -12.95 -14.83
CA LEU A 98 15.45 -12.66 -14.18
C LEU A 98 16.29 -13.91 -13.94
N LEU A 99 15.66 -15.00 -13.51
CA LEU A 99 16.31 -16.29 -13.31
C LEU A 99 16.94 -16.81 -14.61
N LYS A 100 16.21 -16.71 -15.73
CA LYS A 100 16.70 -17.16 -17.04
C LYS A 100 17.87 -16.33 -17.56
N ILE A 101 17.87 -15.02 -17.29
CA ILE A 101 18.88 -14.09 -17.84
C ILE A 101 20.15 -14.06 -16.99
N GLY A 102 20.02 -14.06 -15.66
CA GLY A 102 21.15 -13.82 -14.75
C GLY A 102 21.23 -14.76 -13.56
N GLY A 103 20.43 -15.84 -13.56
CA GLY A 103 20.44 -16.85 -12.51
C GLY A 103 19.87 -16.36 -11.18
N PHE A 104 20.16 -17.15 -10.14
CA PHE A 104 19.62 -16.91 -8.80
C PHE A 104 19.98 -15.53 -8.20
N PRO A 105 21.20 -14.97 -8.38
CA PRO A 105 21.53 -13.66 -7.83
C PRO A 105 20.61 -12.54 -8.34
N TRP A 106 20.20 -12.60 -9.61
CA TRP A 106 19.29 -11.61 -10.19
C TRP A 106 17.89 -11.68 -9.58
N VAL A 107 17.42 -12.87 -9.19
CA VAL A 107 16.16 -13.02 -8.47
C VAL A 107 16.27 -12.46 -7.05
N VAL A 108 17.36 -12.79 -6.34
CA VAL A 108 17.60 -12.28 -4.97
C VAL A 108 17.57 -10.76 -4.94
N TRP A 109 18.36 -10.11 -5.79
CA TRP A 109 18.45 -8.65 -5.81
C TRP A 109 17.25 -7.99 -6.49
N GLY A 110 16.86 -8.49 -7.67
CA GLY A 110 15.84 -7.89 -8.52
C GLY A 110 14.41 -8.12 -8.03
N VAL A 111 14.17 -9.14 -7.19
CA VAL A 111 12.86 -9.40 -6.58
C VAL A 111 12.90 -9.20 -5.08
N PHE A 112 13.61 -10.04 -4.34
CA PHE A 112 13.46 -10.09 -2.88
C PHE A 112 14.00 -8.85 -2.18
N VAL A 113 15.29 -8.52 -2.38
CA VAL A 113 15.91 -7.35 -1.74
C VAL A 113 15.21 -6.07 -2.17
N ARG A 114 14.94 -5.91 -3.47
CA ARG A 114 14.17 -4.79 -4.01
C ARG A 114 12.83 -4.63 -3.29
N LEU A 115 12.05 -5.70 -3.17
CA LEU A 115 10.75 -5.63 -2.49
C LEU A 115 10.92 -5.22 -1.03
N VAL A 116 11.83 -5.84 -0.28
CA VAL A 116 12.08 -5.45 1.13
C VAL A 116 12.37 -3.96 1.26
N ILE A 117 13.25 -3.40 0.44
CA ILE A 117 13.58 -1.97 0.45
C ILE A 117 12.35 -1.12 0.10
N THR A 118 11.62 -1.49 -0.95
CA THR A 118 10.42 -0.76 -1.41
C THR A 118 9.34 -0.72 -0.33
N TYR A 119 9.07 -1.85 0.32
CA TYR A 119 8.09 -1.94 1.41
C TYR A 119 8.49 -1.10 2.61
N HIS A 120 9.74 -1.21 3.11
CA HIS A 120 10.18 -0.40 4.24
C HIS A 120 10.16 1.10 3.91
N SER A 121 10.50 1.48 2.69
CA SER A 121 10.44 2.87 2.23
C SER A 121 9.00 3.42 2.25
N THR A 122 8.01 2.65 1.78
CA THR A 122 6.60 3.11 1.83
C THR A 122 6.02 3.08 3.23
N TRP A 123 6.38 2.10 4.05
CA TRP A 123 5.96 2.01 5.45
C TRP A 123 6.54 3.11 6.34
N LEU A 124 7.72 3.64 6.01
CA LEU A 124 8.28 4.82 6.69
C LEU A 124 7.36 6.04 6.58
N VAL A 125 6.62 6.18 5.47
CA VAL A 125 5.63 7.25 5.32
C VAL A 125 4.52 7.09 6.37
N ASN A 126 3.96 5.88 6.54
CA ASN A 126 2.92 5.57 7.52
C ASN A 126 3.42 5.70 8.98
N SER A 127 4.69 5.40 9.24
CA SER A 127 5.23 5.28 10.60
C SER A 127 6.04 6.51 11.03
N ALA A 128 7.18 6.75 10.39
CA ALA A 128 8.10 7.81 10.77
C ALA A 128 7.51 9.19 10.50
N ALA A 129 6.90 9.44 9.34
CA ALA A 129 6.34 10.76 9.02
C ALA A 129 5.14 11.15 9.91
N HIS A 130 4.46 10.17 10.53
CA HIS A 130 3.37 10.41 11.48
C HIS A 130 3.80 10.46 12.94
N THR A 131 5.05 10.07 13.24
CA THR A 131 5.58 10.03 14.59
C THR A 131 6.62 11.12 14.84
N PHE A 132 7.40 11.48 13.82
CA PHE A 132 8.51 12.40 13.89
C PHE A 132 8.33 13.56 12.90
N GLY A 133 8.60 14.78 13.37
CA GLY A 133 8.48 16.00 12.56
C GLY A 133 7.65 17.07 13.26
N TYR A 134 7.42 18.17 12.55
CA TYR A 134 6.60 19.28 13.00
C TYR A 134 5.44 19.52 12.03
N VAL A 135 4.32 20.02 12.54
CA VAL A 135 3.12 20.31 11.74
C VAL A 135 3.05 21.80 11.48
N THR A 136 3.27 22.20 10.23
CA THR A 136 3.17 23.60 9.80
C THR A 136 1.72 24.02 9.53
N PHE A 137 0.91 23.10 8.97
CA PHE A 137 -0.49 23.34 8.62
C PHE A 137 -1.42 22.45 9.45
N PRO A 138 -2.12 22.98 10.47
CA PRO A 138 -3.00 22.18 11.32
C PRO A 138 -4.32 21.88 10.60
N PHE A 139 -4.68 20.60 10.51
CA PHE A 139 -6.02 20.15 10.08
C PHE A 139 -6.82 19.63 11.30
N LYS A 140 -8.13 19.89 11.32
CA LYS A 140 -9.03 19.47 12.41
C LYS A 140 -9.24 17.94 12.33
N ARG A 141 -8.58 17.17 13.21
CA ARG A 141 -8.71 15.70 13.27
C ARG A 141 -9.80 15.30 14.27
N THR A 142 -10.80 14.55 13.82
CA THR A 142 -11.90 14.01 14.67
C THR A 142 -11.49 12.63 15.23
N ILE A 143 -12.02 12.24 16.40
CA ILE A 143 -11.60 11.04 17.15
C ILE A 143 -12.50 9.83 16.79
N PHE A 144 -11.91 8.68 16.44
CA PHE A 144 -12.55 7.36 16.38
C PHE A 144 -11.55 6.29 16.92
N PRO A 145 -12.00 5.19 17.55
CA PRO A 145 -11.09 4.24 18.18
C PRO A 145 -10.16 3.52 17.19
N LEU A 146 -8.97 3.19 17.70
CA LEU A 146 -7.73 2.61 17.13
C LEU A 146 -7.86 1.27 16.36
N ILE A 147 -9.04 0.88 15.90
CA ILE A 147 -9.32 -0.41 15.21
C ILE A 147 -9.73 -0.14 13.76
N VAL A 148 -9.08 0.83 13.13
CA VAL A 148 -9.32 1.15 11.73
C VAL A 148 -8.11 0.71 10.93
N GLY A 149 -8.17 -0.53 10.46
CA GLY A 149 -7.98 -0.72 9.03
C GLY A 149 -6.58 -0.49 8.51
N GLY A 150 -5.60 -1.27 8.97
CA GLY A 150 -4.49 -1.64 8.11
C GLY A 150 -3.51 -0.53 7.67
N TRP A 151 -3.80 0.75 7.78
CA TRP A 151 -3.01 1.73 7.04
C TRP A 151 -3.16 3.05 7.75
N GLY A 152 -2.15 3.42 8.53
CA GLY A 152 -2.04 4.79 9.00
C GLY A 152 -1.58 5.66 7.83
N PHE A 153 -2.33 6.70 7.56
CA PHE A 153 -1.83 7.92 6.93
C PHE A 153 -2.48 9.08 7.70
#